data_AF-A0A0N0LZQ0-F1
#
_entry.id   AF-A0A0N0LZQ0-F1
#
_cell.length_a   1.000
_cell.length_b   1.000
_cell.length_c   1.000
_cell.angle_alpha   90.00
_cell.angle_beta   90.00
_cell.angle_gamma   90.00
#
_symmetry.space_group_name_H-M   'P 1'
#
loop_
_entity.id
_entity.type
_entity.pdbx_description
1 polymer ?
#
loop_
_entity_poly.entity_id
_entity_poly.type
_entity_poly.pdbx_seq_one_letter_code
_entity_poly.pdbx_strand_id
1 'polypeptide(L)'
;MAVITTQQLPVSAAVHDVTVEDLPVGKYCVRFFQDLNANGELDLAANSVPREPVGFSNNPSLMMGQPEPEDCVLQLTQDEAIKVKVNNKRRR
;
A
#
# COMPACT_ATOMS: atom_id res chain seq x y z
N MET A 1 -1.40 -11.67 -7.98
CA MET A 1 -2.61 -11.17 -7.29
C MET A 1 -3.39 -10.30 -8.26
N ALA A 2 -4.72 -10.35 -8.24
CA ALA A 2 -5.55 -9.45 -9.05
C ALA A 2 -5.76 -8.14 -8.29
N VAL A 3 -5.68 -7.00 -8.98
CA VAL A 3 -6.10 -5.71 -8.43
C VAL A 3 -7.61 -5.66 -8.47
N ILE A 4 -8.24 -5.45 -7.31
CA ILE A 4 -9.70 -5.43 -7.17
C ILE A 4 -10.21 -4.01 -7.42
N THR A 5 -9.50 -3.01 -6.91
CA THR A 5 -9.83 -1.60 -7.09
C THR A 5 -8.56 -0.75 -6.99
N THR A 6 -8.58 0.40 -7.66
CA THR A 6 -7.55 1.43 -7.60
C THR A 6 -8.23 2.77 -7.40
N GLN A 7 -7.71 3.57 -6.48
CA GLN A 7 -8.16 4.95 -6.26
C GLN A 7 -6.93 5.85 -6.24
N GLN A 8 -7.06 7.04 -6.84
CA GLN A 8 -6.03 8.07 -6.80
C GLN A 8 -6.62 9.33 -6.18
N LEU A 9 -5.86 9.95 -5.30
CA LEU A 9 -6.23 11.19 -4.62
C LEU A 9 -5.04 12.13 -4.56
N PRO A 10 -5.26 13.46 -4.61
CA PRO A 10 -4.19 14.43 -4.42
C PRO A 10 -3.66 14.37 -2.98
N VAL A 11 -2.34 14.37 -2.83
CA VAL A 11 -1.70 14.46 -1.51
C VAL A 11 -1.75 15.90 -1.02
N SER A 12 -2.70 16.19 -0.12
CA SER A 12 -2.93 17.52 0.46
C SER A 12 -2.64 17.57 1.96
N ALA A 13 -2.43 16.43 2.61
CA ALA A 13 -2.19 16.31 4.04
C ALA A 13 -1.24 15.14 4.36
N ALA A 14 -0.77 15.08 5.61
CA ALA A 14 0.06 13.97 6.09
C ALA A 14 -0.73 12.68 6.33
N VAL A 15 -2.05 12.79 6.55
CA VAL A 15 -2.97 11.67 6.78
C VAL A 15 -4.12 11.82 5.81
N HIS A 16 -4.52 10.70 5.21
CA HIS A 16 -5.66 10.61 4.31
C HIS A 16 -6.53 9.43 4.74
N ASP A 17 -7.84 9.68 4.84
CA ASP A 17 -8.84 8.64 5.04
C ASP A 17 -9.39 8.22 3.66
N VAL A 18 -9.38 6.92 3.39
CA VAL A 18 -9.86 6.33 2.14
C VAL A 18 -10.83 5.22 2.49
N THR A 19 -12.04 5.29 1.94
CA THR A 19 -13.06 4.26 2.09
C THR A 19 -13.12 3.42 0.82
N VAL A 20 -13.17 2.10 0.99
CA VAL A 20 -13.46 1.16 -0.08
C VAL A 20 -14.75 0.46 0.28
N GLU A 21 -15.80 0.71 -0.50
CA GLU A 21 -17.14 0.16 -0.28
C GLU A 21 -17.32 -1.15 -1.06
N ASP A 22 -18.37 -1.91 -0.71
CA ASP A 22 -18.82 -3.10 -1.43
C ASP A 22 -17.77 -4.22 -1.58
N LEU A 23 -16.84 -4.34 -0.62
CA LEU A 23 -15.90 -5.47 -0.57
C LEU A 23 -16.56 -6.70 0.07
N PRO A 24 -16.60 -7.86 -0.63
CA PRO A 24 -17.01 -9.11 -0.01
C PRO A 24 -16.10 -9.51 1.16
N VAL A 25 -16.61 -10.33 2.07
CA VAL A 25 -15.79 -11.00 3.08
C VAL A 25 -14.69 -11.81 2.38
N GLY A 26 -13.43 -11.65 2.81
CA GLY A 26 -12.31 -12.25 2.09
C GLY A 26 -10.93 -11.85 2.60
N LYS A 27 -9.91 -12.27 1.86
CA LYS A 27 -8.51 -11.93 2.11
C LYS A 27 -8.06 -10.85 1.15
N TYR A 28 -7.49 -9.78 1.70
CA TYR A 28 -7.07 -8.61 0.94
C TYR A 28 -5.66 -8.21 1.31
N CYS A 29 -4.99 -7.52 0.39
CA CYS A 29 -3.82 -6.73 0.71
C CYS A 29 -4.06 -5.33 0.18
N VAL A 30 -3.73 -4.34 0.99
CA VAL A 30 -3.79 -2.93 0.60
C VAL A 30 -2.37 -2.47 0.37
N ARG A 31 -2.14 -1.81 -0.77
CA ARG A 31 -0.91 -1.11 -1.08
C ARG A 31 -1.28 0.30 -1.48
N PHE A 32 -0.59 1.29 -0.93
CA PHE A 32 -0.63 2.66 -1.43
C PHE A 32 0.80 3.15 -1.64
N PHE A 33 0.97 4.09 -2.56
CA PHE A 33 2.26 4.72 -2.81
C PHE A 33 2.03 6.16 -3.27
N GLN A 34 3.03 7.00 -3.04
CA GLN A 34 3.07 8.33 -3.64
C GLN A 34 3.68 8.19 -5.03
N ASP A 35 2.84 8.24 -6.05
CA ASP A 35 3.27 8.27 -7.45
C ASP A 35 3.90 9.64 -7.76
N LEU A 36 5.22 9.71 -7.71
CA LEU A 36 5.99 10.95 -7.86
C LEU A 36 6.29 11.25 -9.34
N ASN A 37 6.18 10.25 -10.21
CA ASN A 37 6.48 10.36 -11.64
C ASN A 37 5.22 10.34 -12.54
N ALA A 38 4.05 10.13 -11.94
CA ALA A 38 2.73 10.07 -12.58
C ALA A 38 2.54 8.90 -13.57
N ASN A 39 3.13 7.73 -13.30
CA ASN A 39 2.99 6.54 -14.16
C ASN A 39 1.90 5.55 -13.71
N GLY A 40 1.30 5.73 -12.53
CA GLY A 40 0.28 4.85 -11.96
C GLY A 40 0.81 3.50 -11.45
N GLU A 41 2.13 3.32 -11.39
CA GLU A 41 2.79 2.09 -10.99
C GLU A 41 3.79 2.35 -9.86
N LEU A 42 3.95 1.39 -8.95
CA LEU A 42 5.01 1.48 -7.94
C LEU A 42 6.34 1.14 -8.59
N ASP A 43 7.21 2.13 -8.72
CA ASP A 43 8.55 1.92 -9.26
C ASP A 43 9.44 1.11 -8.30
N LEU A 44 10.07 0.07 -8.84
CA LEU A 44 11.03 -0.77 -8.11
C LEU A 44 12.44 -0.63 -8.70
N ALA A 45 13.45 -0.64 -7.83
CA ALA A 45 14.84 -0.82 -8.25
C ALA A 45 15.14 -2.29 -8.61
N ALA A 46 16.30 -2.56 -9.22
CA ALA A 46 16.69 -3.91 -9.65
C ALA A 46 16.75 -4.96 -8.52
N ASN A 47 16.79 -4.53 -7.26
CA ASN A 47 16.74 -5.37 -6.07
C ASN A 47 15.36 -5.38 -5.37
N SER A 48 14.28 -5.12 -6.12
CA SER A 48 12.90 -5.08 -5.60
C SER A 48 12.65 -4.06 -4.48
N VAL A 49 13.51 -3.05 -4.35
CA VAL A 49 13.32 -1.97 -3.37
C VAL A 49 12.43 -0.88 -3.99
N PRO A 50 11.32 -0.50 -3.32
CA PRO A 50 10.50 0.62 -3.72
C PRO A 50 11.30 1.92 -3.87
N ARG A 51 11.14 2.59 -5.01
CA ARG A 51 11.79 3.88 -5.30
C ARG A 51 10.98 5.08 -4.81
N GLU A 52 9.70 4.84 -4.55
CA GLU A 52 8.72 5.81 -4.11
C GLU A 52 8.24 5.48 -2.70
N PRO A 53 7.75 6.48 -1.93
CA PRO A 53 7.13 6.23 -0.63
C PRO A 53 5.96 5.27 -0.78
N VAL A 54 5.98 4.17 -0.03
CA VAL A 54 4.99 3.09 -0.14
C VAL A 54 4.56 2.62 1.25
N GLY A 55 3.30 2.19 1.37
CA GLY A 55 2.76 1.51 2.53
C GLY A 55 1.98 0.26 2.13
N PHE A 56 2.01 -0.74 3.00
CA PHE A 56 1.29 -2.01 2.85
C PHE A 56 0.47 -2.31 4.10
N SER A 57 -0.71 -2.91 3.93
CA SER A 57 -1.50 -3.43 5.04
C SER A 57 -0.66 -4.32 5.96
N ASN A 58 -1.01 -4.37 7.25
CA ASN A 58 -0.22 -5.00 8.32
C ASN A 58 1.14 -4.34 8.63
N ASN A 59 1.54 -3.29 7.89
CA ASN A 59 2.77 -2.53 8.11
C ASN A 59 4.06 -3.39 8.24
N PRO A 60 4.32 -4.34 7.32
CA PRO A 60 5.51 -5.17 7.37
C PRO A 60 6.80 -4.34 7.29
N SER A 61 7.89 -4.92 7.81
CA SER A 61 9.21 -4.30 7.70
C SER A 61 9.68 -4.32 6.25
N LEU A 62 9.98 -3.14 5.71
CA LEU A 62 10.53 -3.05 4.35
C LEU A 62 12.04 -3.30 4.30
N MET A 63 12.70 -3.68 5.42
CA MET A 63 14.16 -3.77 5.49
C MET A 63 14.78 -4.64 4.39
N MET A 64 14.13 -5.74 4.03
CA MET A 64 14.61 -6.68 3.01
C MET A 64 14.03 -6.45 1.60
N GLY A 65 13.30 -5.36 1.38
CA GLY A 65 12.71 -5.03 0.08
C GLY A 65 11.20 -4.89 0.16
N GLN A 66 10.52 -5.08 -0.98
CA GLN A 66 9.07 -5.22 -1.01
C GLN A 66 8.66 -6.48 -0.21
N PRO A 67 7.62 -6.41 0.65
CA PRO A 67 7.12 -7.55 1.38
C PRO A 67 6.40 -8.54 0.44
N GLU A 68 6.31 -9.79 0.88
CA GLU A 68 5.49 -10.77 0.18
C GLU A 68 4.00 -10.50 0.46
N PRO A 69 3.09 -10.97 -0.43
CA PRO A 69 1.65 -10.86 -0.21
C PRO A 69 1.21 -11.34 1.16
N GLU A 70 1.75 -12.47 1.62
CA GLU A 70 1.40 -13.11 2.88
C GLU A 70 1.67 -12.21 4.10
N ASP A 71 2.71 -11.37 4.03
CA ASP A 71 3.03 -10.40 5.09
C ASP A 71 2.00 -9.26 5.16
N CYS A 72 1.27 -9.04 4.07
CA CYS A 72 0.32 -7.95 3.88
C CYS A 72 -1.15 -8.40 3.99
N VAL A 73 -1.43 -9.71 4.05
CA VAL A 73 -2.81 -10.24 4.06
C VAL A 73 -3.55 -9.80 5.33
N LEU A 74 -4.72 -9.21 5.12
CA LEU A 74 -5.73 -8.96 6.14
C LEU A 74 -6.99 -9.80 5.82
N GLN A 75 -7.69 -10.22 6.87
CA GLN A 75 -8.93 -10.98 6.76
C GLN A 75 -10.11 -10.04 7.04
N LEU A 76 -10.82 -9.63 5.99
CA LEU A 76 -12.01 -8.81 6.11
C LEU A 76 -13.20 -9.71 6.45
N THR A 77 -13.80 -9.53 7.61
CA THR A 77 -15.03 -10.25 8.05
C THR A 77 -16.23 -9.33 8.25
N GLN A 78 -15.98 -8.03 8.44
CA GLN A 78 -16.94 -6.95 8.62
C GLN A 78 -16.23 -5.62 8.30
N ASP A 79 -16.94 -4.50 8.37
CA ASP A 79 -16.37 -3.18 8.20
C ASP A 79 -15.22 -2.93 9.19
N GLU A 80 -14.05 -2.62 8.67
CA GLU A 80 -12.83 -2.46 9.45
C GLU A 80 -12.03 -1.24 8.98
N ALA A 81 -11.54 -0.46 9.94
CA ALA A 81 -10.60 0.63 9.68
C ALA A 81 -9.18 0.18 10.02
N ILE A 82 -8.28 0.20 9.03
CA ILE A 82 -6.87 -0.11 9.22
C ILE A 82 -6.01 1.16 9.09
N LYS A 83 -4.91 1.21 9.86
CA LYS A 83 -3.90 2.27 9.70
C LYS A 83 -2.69 1.73 8.97
N VAL A 84 -2.40 2.32 7.82
CA VAL A 84 -1.25 1.96 7.00
C VAL A 84 -0.26 3.11 6.99
N LYS A 85 1.00 2.85 7.35
CA LYS A 85 2.07 3.83 7.44
C LYS A 85 2.81 3.91 6.12
N VAL A 86 3.10 5.13 5.69
CA VAL A 86 4.00 5.35 4.57
C VAL A 86 5.44 5.16 5.05
N ASN A 87 6.18 4.28 4.39
CA ASN A 87 7.60 4.10 4.61
C ASN A 87 8.35 4.67 3.41
N ASN A 88 9.24 5.63 3.67
CA ASN A 88 10.17 6.14 2.68
C ASN A 88 11.57 5.63 2.99
N LYS A 89 12.05 4.69 2.18
CA LYS A 89 13.39 4.12 2.32
C LYS A 89 14.50 4.99 1.72
N ARG A 90 14.18 6.14 1.10
CA ARG A 90 15.24 7.10 0.70
C ARG A 90 15.98 7.53 1.97
N ARG A 91 17.19 6.98 2.11
CA ARG A 91 18.20 7.39 3.07
C ARG A 91 18.30 8.92 3.07
N ARG A 92 18.32 9.50 4.26
CA ARG A 92 18.83 10.85 4.51
C ARG A 92 20.23 11.00 3.92
#